data_AF-A0A9D0TFH4-F1
#
_entry.id   AF-A0A9D0TFH4-F1
#
_cell.length_a   1.000
_cell.length_b   1.000
_cell.length_c   1.000
_cell.angle_alpha   90.00
_cell.angle_beta   90.00
_cell.angle_gamma   90.00
#
_symmetry.space_group_name_H-M   'P 1'
#
loop_
_entity.id
_entity.type
_entity.pdbx_description
1 polymer ?
#
loop_
_entity_poly.entity_id
_entity_poly.type
_entity_poly.pdbx_seq_one_letter_code
_entity_poly.pdbx_strand_id
1 'polypeptide(L)'
;MTTHKISKADQFYATQWLHVMLDRDNWLSDDFDRVLDARNEFKKICLASKPDKINAFCEAWLSPEQQEELHRSVNAARKRHVIDEELDENHTGAILTHRAKFILDRLALQEECTISEVIENHLVNLVDCEIPYQE
;
A
#
# COMPACT_ATOMS: atom_id res chain seq x y z
N MET A 1 -8.07 -4.76 -23.28
CA MET A 1 -7.55 -4.36 -21.95
C MET A 1 -8.37 -5.10 -20.92
N THR A 2 -7.76 -5.88 -20.04
CA THR A 2 -8.47 -6.63 -18.99
C THR A 2 -8.91 -5.66 -17.92
N THR A 3 -10.22 -5.41 -17.83
CA THR A 3 -10.83 -4.64 -16.73
C THR A 3 -10.64 -5.44 -15.45
N HIS A 4 -9.66 -5.05 -14.63
CA HIS A 4 -9.43 -5.70 -13.34
C HIS A 4 -10.61 -5.33 -12.44
N LYS A 5 -11.33 -6.31 -11.90
CA LYS A 5 -12.44 -6.03 -10.99
C LYS A 5 -11.93 -6.00 -9.56
N ILE A 6 -12.36 -5.01 -8.79
CA ILE A 6 -12.14 -4.93 -7.34
C ILE A 6 -12.81 -6.15 -6.70
N SER A 7 -12.02 -7.00 -6.05
CA SER A 7 -12.50 -8.17 -5.31
C SER A 7 -12.97 -7.78 -3.90
N LYS A 8 -13.48 -8.75 -3.13
CA LYS A 8 -13.80 -8.53 -1.70
C LYS A 8 -12.56 -8.13 -0.89
N ALA A 9 -11.41 -8.75 -1.16
CA ALA A 9 -10.16 -8.45 -0.45
C ALA A 9 -9.63 -7.05 -0.76
N ASP A 10 -9.89 -6.57 -1.98
CA ASP A 10 -9.44 -5.25 -2.44
C ASP A 10 -10.35 -4.10 -1.99
N GLN A 11 -11.57 -4.42 -1.54
CA GLN A 11 -12.63 -3.46 -1.31
C GLN A 11 -12.25 -2.37 -0.30
N PHE A 12 -11.60 -2.75 0.81
CA PHE A 12 -11.17 -1.80 1.83
C PHE A 12 -10.19 -0.78 1.24
N TYR A 13 -9.14 -1.27 0.57
CA TYR A 13 -8.11 -0.44 -0.06
C TYR A 13 -8.69 0.47 -1.15
N ALA A 14 -9.57 -0.08 -2.00
CA ALA A 14 -10.22 0.68 -3.04
C ALA A 14 -11.09 1.80 -2.45
N THR A 15 -11.83 1.51 -1.38
CA THR A 15 -12.69 2.50 -0.71
C THR A 15 -11.87 3.62 -0.08
N GLN A 16 -10.80 3.28 0.65
CA GLN A 16 -9.90 4.28 1.26
C GLN A 16 -9.24 5.16 0.19
N TRP A 17 -8.73 4.54 -0.87
CA TRP A 17 -8.08 5.27 -1.95
C TRP A 17 -9.06 6.21 -2.68
N LEU A 18 -10.26 5.74 -3.02
CA LEU A 18 -11.28 6.57 -3.65
C LEU A 18 -11.71 7.74 -2.75
N HIS A 19 -11.81 7.52 -1.44
CA HIS A 19 -12.13 8.59 -0.49
C HIS A 19 -11.10 9.74 -0.57
N VAL A 20 -9.82 9.41 -0.63
CA VAL A 20 -8.74 10.41 -0.74
C VAL A 20 -8.72 11.08 -2.12
N MET A 21 -8.80 10.29 -3.19
CA MET A 21 -8.59 10.80 -4.54
C MET A 21 -9.77 11.62 -5.06
N LEU A 22 -10.99 11.29 -4.65
CA LEU A 22 -12.16 12.10 -4.99
C LEU A 22 -12.11 13.48 -4.34
N ASP A 23 -11.43 13.64 -3.20
CA ASP A 23 -11.26 14.93 -2.52
C ASP A 23 -10.09 15.76 -3.08
N ARG A 24 -9.25 15.17 -3.94
CA ARG A 24 -8.12 15.86 -4.58
C ARG A 24 -8.61 16.78 -5.70
N ASP A 25 -8.13 18.02 -5.69
CA ASP A 25 -8.47 19.02 -6.71
C ASP A 25 -8.18 18.51 -8.13
N ASN A 26 -9.18 18.62 -9.00
CA ASN A 26 -9.14 18.32 -10.43
C ASN A 26 -8.69 16.90 -10.81
N TRP A 27 -8.55 15.97 -9.85
CA TRP A 27 -8.11 14.62 -10.18
C TRP A 27 -9.16 13.86 -11.00
N LEU A 28 -10.44 13.97 -10.61
CA LEU A 28 -11.53 13.29 -11.30
C LEU A 28 -11.92 14.01 -12.60
N SER A 29 -12.12 15.32 -12.54
CA SER A 29 -12.50 16.19 -13.65
C SER A 29 -12.32 17.66 -13.26
N ASP A 30 -12.15 18.55 -14.25
CA ASP A 30 -12.21 20.01 -14.07
C ASP A 30 -13.66 20.53 -13.91
N ASP A 31 -14.66 19.70 -14.21
CA ASP A 31 -16.07 20.03 -14.04
C ASP A 31 -16.52 19.82 -12.59
N PHE A 32 -16.78 20.92 -11.89
CA PHE A 32 -17.18 20.91 -10.48
C PHE A 32 -18.48 20.13 -10.22
N ASP A 33 -19.48 20.24 -11.11
CA ASP A 33 -20.78 19.57 -10.90
C ASP A 33 -20.62 18.06 -11.04
N ARG A 34 -19.84 17.63 -12.04
CA ARG A 34 -19.47 16.21 -12.21
C ARG A 34 -18.73 15.66 -10.98
N VAL A 35 -17.80 16.44 -10.41
CA VAL A 35 -17.06 16.04 -9.20
C VAL A 35 -17.99 15.93 -7.99
N LEU A 36 -18.91 16.89 -7.83
CA LEU A 36 -19.87 16.89 -6.73
C LEU A 36 -20.82 15.68 -6.81
N ASP A 37 -21.32 15.35 -8.00
CA ASP A 37 -22.20 14.20 -8.21
C ASP A 37 -21.48 12.87 -7.93
N ALA A 38 -20.26 12.70 -8.42
CA ALA A 38 -19.44 11.53 -8.14
C ALA A 38 -19.20 11.35 -6.63
N ARG A 39 -18.86 12.43 -5.91
CA ARG A 39 -18.68 12.39 -4.45
C ARG A 39 -19.97 11.99 -3.73
N ASN A 40 -21.10 12.53 -4.16
CA ASN A 40 -22.41 12.22 -3.57
C ASN A 40 -22.82 10.77 -3.82
N GLU A 41 -22.54 10.22 -5.00
CA GLU A 41 -22.77 8.81 -5.28
C GLU A 41 -21.82 7.92 -4.47
N PHE A 42 -20.54 8.27 -4.41
CA PHE A 42 -19.56 7.54 -3.62
C PHE A 42 -19.96 7.45 -2.15
N LYS A 43 -20.44 8.56 -1.54
CA LYS A 43 -20.96 8.58 -0.16
C LYS A 43 -22.10 7.59 0.08
N LYS A 44 -22.94 7.31 -0.92
CA LYS A 44 -24.05 6.35 -0.79
C LYS A 44 -23.58 4.90 -0.81
N ILE A 45 -22.40 4.63 -1.39
CA ILE A 45 -21.89 3.28 -1.59
C ILE A 45 -20.69 2.94 -0.71
N CYS A 46 -19.91 3.92 -0.23
CA CYS A 46 -18.66 3.68 0.51
C CYS A 46 -18.88 2.96 1.85
N LEU A 47 -20.07 3.11 2.46
CA LEU A 47 -20.48 2.38 3.65
C LEU A 47 -21.08 1.00 3.35
N ALA A 48 -21.46 0.76 2.09
CA ALA A 48 -22.03 -0.51 1.68
C ALA A 48 -20.89 -1.48 1.35
N SER A 49 -20.74 -2.55 2.13
CA SER A 49 -19.68 -3.53 1.92
C SER A 49 -19.94 -4.46 0.73
N LYS A 50 -19.98 -3.91 -0.50
CA LYS A 50 -20.29 -4.64 -1.74
C LYS A 50 -19.33 -4.23 -2.86
N PRO A 51 -18.40 -5.11 -3.28
CA PRO A 51 -17.45 -4.81 -4.35
C PRO A 51 -18.13 -4.46 -5.68
N ASP A 52 -19.28 -5.07 -5.98
CA ASP A 52 -20.03 -4.79 -7.21
C ASP A 52 -20.43 -3.32 -7.33
N LYS A 53 -20.77 -2.67 -6.20
CA LYS A 53 -21.12 -1.24 -6.19
C LYS A 53 -19.90 -0.37 -6.45
N ILE A 54 -18.74 -0.74 -5.91
CA ILE A 54 -17.48 -0.03 -6.16
C ILE A 54 -17.06 -0.20 -7.62
N ASN A 55 -17.17 -1.40 -8.18
CA ASN A 55 -16.88 -1.64 -9.61
C ASN A 55 -17.82 -0.84 -10.51
N ALA A 56 -19.12 -0.82 -10.24
CA ALA A 56 -20.09 -0.02 -11.01
C ALA A 56 -19.79 1.48 -10.92
N PHE A 57 -19.39 1.97 -9.74
CA PHE A 57 -18.94 3.36 -9.58
C PHE A 57 -17.69 3.66 -10.41
N CYS A 58 -16.68 2.79 -10.36
CA CYS A 58 -15.48 2.96 -11.16
C CYS A 58 -15.78 3.00 -12.66
N GLU A 59 -16.67 2.12 -13.14
CA GLU A 59 -17.11 2.08 -14.54
C GLU A 59 -17.86 3.34 -14.97
N ALA A 60 -18.68 3.91 -14.08
CA ALA A 60 -19.49 5.09 -14.38
C ALA A 60 -18.69 6.41 -14.34
N TRP A 61 -17.75 6.53 -13.39
CA TRP A 61 -17.15 7.82 -13.06
C TRP A 61 -15.69 7.95 -13.48
N LEU A 62 -14.91 6.86 -13.49
CA LEU A 62 -13.47 6.90 -13.70
C LEU A 62 -13.10 6.64 -15.16
N SER A 63 -12.14 7.42 -15.68
CA SER A 63 -11.49 7.13 -16.95
C SER A 63 -10.65 5.85 -16.86
N PRO A 64 -10.31 5.21 -18.00
CA PRO A 64 -9.43 4.05 -18.01
C PRO A 64 -8.09 4.28 -17.28
N GLU A 65 -7.51 5.47 -17.41
CA GLU A 65 -6.25 5.85 -16.74
C GLU A 65 -6.41 5.92 -15.22
N GLN A 66 -7.52 6.50 -14.74
CA GLN A 66 -7.85 6.58 -13.31
C GLN A 66 -8.14 5.20 -12.71
N GLN A 67 -8.80 4.32 -13.48
CA GLN A 67 -9.01 2.92 -13.07
C GLN A 67 -7.68 2.17 -12.94
N GLU A 68 -6.73 2.40 -13.85
CA GLU A 68 -5.40 1.79 -13.76
C GLU A 68 -4.60 2.32 -12.55
N GLU A 69 -4.71 3.62 -12.24
CA GLU A 69 -4.10 4.22 -11.04
C GLU A 69 -4.66 3.60 -9.75
N LEU A 70 -5.99 3.42 -9.68
CA LEU A 70 -6.66 2.72 -8.58
C LEU A 70 -6.10 1.30 -8.43
N HIS A 71 -6.05 0.52 -9.51
CA HIS A 71 -5.58 -0.87 -9.44
C HIS A 71 -4.13 -1.00 -9.00
N ARG A 72 -3.24 -0.14 -9.50
CA ARG A 72 -1.84 -0.12 -9.05
C ARG A 72 -1.75 0.18 -7.55
N SER A 73 -2.53 1.14 -7.07
CA SER A 73 -2.54 1.55 -5.67
C SER A 73 -3.10 0.46 -4.74
N VAL A 74 -4.19 -0.18 -5.14
CA VAL A 74 -4.80 -1.31 -4.42
C VAL A 74 -3.85 -2.50 -4.37
N ASN A 75 -3.23 -2.86 -5.51
CA ASN A 75 -2.25 -3.95 -5.54
C ASN A 75 -1.04 -3.68 -4.65
N ALA A 76 -0.54 -2.44 -4.62
CA ALA A 76 0.55 -2.03 -3.74
C ALA A 76 0.13 -2.06 -2.26
N ALA A 77 -1.07 -1.61 -1.92
CA ALA A 77 -1.60 -1.67 -0.56
C ALA A 77 -1.78 -3.12 -0.09
N ARG A 78 -2.35 -3.99 -0.92
CA ARG A 78 -2.49 -5.42 -0.62
C ARG A 78 -1.13 -6.08 -0.42
N LYS A 79 -0.15 -5.81 -1.29
CA LYS A 79 1.22 -6.34 -1.12
C LYS A 79 1.85 -5.89 0.19
N ARG A 80 1.71 -4.60 0.56
CA ARG A 80 2.20 -4.09 1.84
C ARG A 80 1.54 -4.76 3.03
N HIS A 81 0.24 -5.00 2.97
CA HIS A 81 -0.46 -5.69 4.05
C HIS A 81 -0.01 -7.14 4.23
N VAL A 82 0.19 -7.87 3.12
CA VAL A 82 0.75 -9.24 3.17
C VAL A 82 2.18 -9.23 3.72
N ILE A 83 3.00 -8.28 3.29
CA ILE A 83 4.36 -8.10 3.82
C ILE A 83 4.32 -7.76 5.31
N ASP A 84 3.42 -6.87 5.75
CA ASP A 84 3.29 -6.49 7.16
C ASP A 84 2.82 -7.70 8.00
N GLU A 85 1.87 -8.52 7.52
CA GLU A 85 1.45 -9.76 8.21
C GLU A 85 2.57 -10.81 8.27
N GLU A 86 3.38 -10.97 7.22
CA GLU A 86 4.55 -11.87 7.21
C GLU A 86 5.72 -11.32 8.06
N LEU A 87 5.83 -9.99 8.19
CA LEU A 87 6.85 -9.33 9.02
C LEU A 87 6.47 -9.32 10.50
N ASP A 88 5.18 -9.22 10.87
CA ASP A 88 4.74 -8.96 12.26
C ASP A 88 5.11 -10.09 13.25
N GLU A 89 5.29 -11.33 12.79
CA GLU A 89 5.63 -12.44 13.70
C GLU A 89 7.12 -12.50 14.07
N ASN A 90 8.03 -11.97 13.24
CA ASN A 90 9.49 -12.12 13.44
C ASN A 90 10.33 -10.86 13.13
N HIS A 91 9.72 -9.76 12.71
CA HIS A 91 10.41 -8.53 12.31
C HIS A 91 9.85 -7.33 13.07
N THR A 92 10.73 -6.42 13.48
CA THR A 92 10.34 -5.17 14.15
C THR A 92 10.92 -3.97 13.41
N GLY A 93 10.08 -2.95 13.19
CA GLY A 93 10.53 -1.69 12.58
C GLY A 93 11.32 -0.81 13.55
N ALA A 94 12.37 -0.15 13.06
CA ALA A 94 13.15 0.83 13.80
C ALA A 94 13.25 2.16 13.05
N ILE A 95 13.20 3.28 13.78
CA ILE A 95 13.41 4.60 13.20
C ILE A 95 14.92 4.89 13.15
N LEU A 96 15.43 5.14 11.95
CA LEU A 96 16.84 5.46 11.72
C LEU A 96 17.02 6.92 11.34
N THR A 97 18.17 7.51 11.72
CA THR A 97 18.59 8.78 11.14
C THR A 97 18.93 8.59 9.65
N HIS A 98 18.76 9.63 8.83
CA HIS A 98 19.08 9.58 7.40
C HIS A 98 20.54 9.12 7.14
N ARG A 99 21.48 9.54 7.98
CA ARG A 99 22.89 9.12 7.90
C ARG A 99 23.07 7.64 8.23
N ALA A 100 22.41 7.14 9.27
CA ALA A 100 22.47 5.72 9.63
C ALA A 100 21.91 4.84 8.51
N LYS A 101 20.75 5.22 7.95
CA LYS A 101 20.16 4.53 6.79
C LYS A 101 21.14 4.47 5.61
N PHE A 102 21.75 5.60 5.24
CA PHE A 102 22.70 5.66 4.13
C PHE A 102 23.92 4.75 4.34
N ILE A 103 24.44 4.66 5.57
CA ILE A 103 25.57 3.78 5.90
C ILE A 103 25.15 2.30 5.74
N LEU A 104 24.01 1.93 6.30
CA LEU A 104 23.47 0.57 6.23
C LEU A 104 23.15 0.15 4.79
N ASP A 105 22.55 1.04 4.00
CA ASP A 105 22.28 0.80 2.56
C ASP A 105 23.59 0.47 1.81
N ARG A 106 24.69 1.17 2.14
CA ARG A 106 25.99 0.94 1.50
C ARG A 106 26.62 -0.39 1.92
N LEU A 107 26.55 -0.74 3.19
CA LEU A 107 27.07 -2.00 3.71
C LEU A 107 26.31 -3.19 3.11
N ALA A 108 24.98 -3.12 3.10
CA ALA A 108 24.11 -4.14 2.51
C ALA A 108 24.45 -4.39 1.02
N LEU A 109 24.72 -3.32 0.26
CA LEU A 109 25.15 -3.43 -1.12
C LEU A 109 26.54 -4.06 -1.27
N GLN A 110 27.47 -3.79 -0.36
CA GLN A 110 28.83 -4.34 -0.41
C GLN A 110 28.87 -5.83 -0.05
N GLU A 111 27.99 -6.26 0.86
CA GLU A 111 27.90 -7.63 1.37
C GLU A 111 26.87 -8.49 0.61
N GLU A 112 26.21 -7.92 -0.41
CA GLU A 112 25.13 -8.56 -1.19
C GLU A 112 24.00 -9.12 -0.32
N CYS A 113 23.67 -8.43 0.76
CA CYS A 113 22.66 -8.83 1.73
C CYS A 113 21.65 -7.70 2.01
N THR A 114 20.72 -7.95 2.90
CA THR A 114 19.71 -6.99 3.38
C THR A 114 20.23 -6.17 4.55
N ILE A 115 19.59 -5.02 4.81
CA ILE A 115 19.93 -4.18 5.98
C ILE A 115 19.71 -4.93 7.29
N SER A 116 18.68 -5.78 7.38
CA SER A 116 18.43 -6.60 8.57
C SER A 116 19.59 -7.56 8.82
N GLU A 117 20.06 -8.26 7.79
CA GLU A 117 21.21 -9.16 7.89
C GLU A 117 22.50 -8.43 8.27
N VAL A 118 22.75 -7.22 7.73
CA VAL A 118 23.87 -6.37 8.17
C VAL A 118 23.77 -6.08 9.68
N ILE A 119 22.59 -5.69 10.15
CA ILE A 119 22.36 -5.37 11.56
C ILE A 119 22.56 -6.62 12.43
N GLU A 120 21.97 -7.75 12.06
CA GLU A 120 22.10 -9.02 12.78
C GLU A 120 23.56 -9.47 12.85
N ASN A 121 24.27 -9.51 11.72
CA ASN A 121 25.68 -9.88 11.68
C ASN A 121 26.54 -8.98 12.57
N HIS A 122 26.28 -7.68 12.61
CA HIS A 122 27.03 -6.78 13.48
C HIS A 122 26.61 -6.85 14.95
N LEU A 123 25.32 -7.00 15.25
CA LEU A 123 24.81 -7.05 16.63
C LEU A 123 25.11 -8.38 17.31
N VAL A 124 24.99 -9.52 16.62
CA VAL A 124 25.32 -10.85 17.14
C VAL A 124 26.78 -10.88 17.60
N ASN A 125 27.68 -10.31 16.79
CA ASN A 125 29.10 -10.19 17.11
C ASN A 125 29.40 -9.25 18.30
N LEU A 126 28.49 -8.34 18.65
CA LEU A 126 28.68 -7.34 19.70
C LEU A 126 28.00 -7.71 21.03
N VAL A 127 26.90 -8.45 20.98
CA VAL A 127 26.06 -8.74 22.17
C VAL A 127 26.22 -10.18 22.64
N ASP A 128 27.02 -11.02 21.96
CA ASP A 128 27.29 -12.42 22.32
C ASP A 128 26.01 -13.20 22.68
N CYS A 129 24.95 -12.92 21.92
CA CYS A 129 23.64 -13.55 22.10
C CYS A 129 23.55 -14.74 21.16
N GLU A 130 23.37 -15.93 21.72
CA GLU A 130 22.88 -17.07 20.96
C GLU A 130 21.50 -16.69 20.41
N ILE A 131 21.39 -16.54 19.09
CA ILE A 131 20.09 -16.44 18.44
C ILE A 131 19.38 -17.77 18.71
N PRO A 132 18.20 -17.79 19.36
CA PRO A 132 17.47 -19.03 19.51
C PRO A 132 17.14 -19.56 18.11
N TYR A 133 17.77 -20.68 17.74
CA TYR A 133 17.41 -21.44 16.54
C TYR A 133 15.91 -21.79 16.62
N GLN A 134 15.14 -21.36 15.63
CA GLN A 134 13.77 -21.83 15.42
C GLN A 134 13.84 -23.03 14.45
N GLU A 135 13.29 -24.17 14.87
CA GLU A 135 13.10 -25.40 14.07
C GLU A 135 12.12 -25.20 12.90
#